data_AF-A0A2S1LK78-F1
#
_entry.id   AF-A0A2S1LK78-F1
#
_cell.length_a   1.000
_cell.length_b   1.000
_cell.length_c   1.000
_cell.angle_alpha   90.00
_cell.angle_beta   90.00
_cell.angle_gamma   90.00
#
_symmetry.space_group_name_H-M   'P 1'
#
loop_
_entity.id
_entity.type
_entity.pdbx_description
1 polymer ?
#
loop_
_entity_poly.entity_id
_entity_poly.type
_entity_poly.pdbx_seq_one_letter_code
_entity_poly.pdbx_strand_id
1 'polypeptide(L)'
;MEDSKGNNKQDVSEKRQERDQEEAVAEGLKLVIDQAKIKCELCVKPEGILKVNFDTPTTQDKKTATVVEKDMKSLIFTGNCKKSPNMALPCASVMQLGEWQNTGTLLVQDKSPLLKQSTIPCLYGGSTIEITDSGQRSVPSDVAATGAPVPKVVVEDYKCPHCDEEFTSDLLQSSMGLKKLSATQTKIIDSILPYLNKYRKDFALDTCLRKAHFVAQIAVESANFDTFAEYESNSNPPGIFSSSPIVINETIVKSLKDNLTAIFKIVNDKGVEITKTNDELQTLLLKDKPTIVDKQLYCKYLGETDPKDKKKKVDKLIKEVLKADKTVDYKIYLKPHTHFGVPLLSRAYAPYTGDRRGLGNGDELTRDGWKFKGRGLKQLTGRGNYKSFAEYRNKHPFPGDTSGAIDFTEEKPGVALGGKYLLISSDAMYATQSALYFWNSGTKKGKKYAKDHAQNDNIDLVIKCINEYDLASGKKSRKNNLIRARKEDVFDINRHFKLMLENGNEQQKKEAKAYLEKRKLLKDDQAIKILEEDEKKIPVGKK
;
A
#
# COMPACT_ATOMS: atom_id res chain seq x y z
N MET A 1 60.31 9.46 -24.89
CA MET A 1 59.12 9.02 -24.13
C MET A 1 57.97 8.54 -25.02
N GLU A 2 58.08 8.62 -26.36
CA GLU A 2 57.05 8.10 -27.27
C GLU A 2 57.23 6.61 -27.64
N ASP A 3 58.46 6.08 -27.63
CA ASP A 3 58.71 4.66 -28.00
C ASP A 3 58.30 3.62 -26.93
N SER A 4 58.18 4.01 -25.65
CA SER A 4 57.81 3.07 -24.57
C SER A 4 56.31 2.83 -24.44
N LYS A 5 55.46 3.67 -25.04
CA LYS A 5 53.99 3.50 -25.06
C LYS A 5 53.50 2.66 -26.24
N GLY A 6 54.27 2.59 -27.33
CA GLY A 6 53.99 1.75 -28.50
C GLY A 6 54.17 0.26 -28.19
N ASN A 7 55.35 -0.12 -27.67
CA ASN A 7 55.67 -1.51 -27.32
C ASN A 7 54.71 -2.12 -26.28
N ASN A 8 54.29 -1.34 -25.29
CA ASN A 8 53.43 -1.84 -24.21
C ASN A 8 51.97 -2.07 -24.66
N LYS A 9 51.51 -1.43 -25.74
CA LYS A 9 50.18 -1.68 -26.32
C LYS A 9 50.17 -2.91 -27.22
N GLN A 10 51.28 -3.18 -27.90
CA GLN A 10 51.42 -4.32 -28.80
C GLN A 10 51.50 -5.64 -28.02
N ASP A 11 52.33 -5.68 -26.96
CA ASP A 11 52.48 -6.83 -26.03
C ASP A 11 51.17 -7.18 -25.28
N VAL A 12 50.36 -6.17 -24.91
CA VAL A 12 49.04 -6.40 -24.29
C VAL A 12 48.01 -6.92 -25.30
N SER A 13 48.12 -6.55 -26.58
CA SER A 13 47.22 -7.04 -27.63
C SER A 13 47.53 -8.49 -28.03
N GLU A 14 48.80 -8.85 -28.07
CA GLU A 14 49.28 -10.21 -28.37
C GLU A 14 48.89 -11.17 -27.25
N LYS A 15 49.13 -10.80 -25.98
CA LYS A 15 48.68 -11.59 -24.80
C LYS A 15 47.15 -11.75 -24.71
N ARG A 16 46.38 -10.80 -25.24
CA ARG A 16 44.92 -10.93 -25.32
C ARG A 16 44.51 -11.93 -26.40
N GLN A 17 45.17 -11.91 -27.54
CA GLN A 17 44.93 -12.88 -28.61
C GLN A 17 45.32 -14.30 -28.19
N GLU A 18 46.44 -14.48 -27.47
CA GLU A 18 46.83 -15.77 -26.91
C GLU A 18 45.77 -16.30 -25.91
N ARG A 19 45.29 -15.47 -24.98
CA ARG A 19 44.24 -15.86 -24.04
C ARG A 19 42.91 -16.16 -24.74
N ASP A 20 42.53 -15.38 -25.73
CA ASP A 20 41.30 -15.62 -26.51
C ASP A 20 41.41 -16.94 -27.31
N GLN A 21 42.61 -17.31 -27.77
CA GLN A 21 42.89 -18.61 -28.38
C GLN A 21 42.83 -19.77 -27.37
N GLU A 22 43.42 -19.61 -26.18
CA GLU A 22 43.35 -20.60 -25.10
C GLU A 22 41.90 -20.84 -24.62
N GLU A 23 41.12 -19.77 -24.47
CA GLU A 23 39.70 -19.86 -24.12
C GLU A 23 38.87 -20.52 -25.23
N ALA A 24 39.15 -20.23 -26.50
CA ALA A 24 38.49 -20.89 -27.63
C ALA A 24 38.81 -22.40 -27.68
N VAL A 25 40.06 -22.79 -27.41
CA VAL A 25 40.44 -24.21 -27.28
C VAL A 25 39.73 -24.86 -26.10
N ALA A 26 39.71 -24.21 -24.92
CA ALA A 26 39.01 -24.72 -23.75
C ALA A 26 37.49 -24.85 -23.96
N GLU A 27 36.87 -23.93 -24.69
CA GLU A 27 35.47 -23.95 -25.07
C GLU A 27 35.14 -25.15 -25.98
N GLY A 28 36.01 -25.45 -26.94
CA GLY A 28 35.90 -26.61 -27.82
C GLY A 28 35.98 -27.95 -27.09
N LEU A 29 36.73 -28.00 -25.98
CA LEU A 29 36.95 -29.21 -25.17
C LEU A 29 35.86 -29.48 -24.12
N LYS A 30 34.79 -28.67 -24.05
CA LYS A 30 33.67 -28.93 -23.13
C LYS A 30 32.93 -30.22 -23.50
N LEU A 31 32.75 -31.13 -22.54
CA LEU A 31 31.84 -32.27 -22.65
C LEU A 31 30.42 -31.83 -23.06
N VAL A 32 29.77 -32.61 -23.89
CA VAL A 32 28.41 -32.34 -24.36
C VAL A 32 27.43 -33.08 -23.46
N ILE A 33 26.35 -32.42 -23.04
CA ILE A 33 25.33 -33.00 -22.15
C ILE A 33 23.94 -32.95 -22.80
N ASP A 34 22.97 -33.68 -22.23
CA ASP A 34 21.60 -33.75 -22.76
C ASP A 34 20.98 -32.37 -23.03
N GLN A 35 20.28 -32.25 -24.16
CA GLN A 35 19.72 -31.00 -24.70
C GLN A 35 20.76 -30.00 -25.24
N ALA A 36 21.97 -30.45 -25.59
CA ALA A 36 22.94 -29.66 -26.34
C ALA A 36 22.37 -29.22 -27.71
N LYS A 37 22.87 -28.11 -28.26
CA LYS A 37 22.42 -27.60 -29.56
C LYS A 37 23.34 -28.07 -30.67
N ILE A 38 22.73 -28.46 -31.78
CA ILE A 38 23.42 -28.89 -33.00
C ILE A 38 22.96 -28.06 -34.19
N LYS A 39 23.80 -27.99 -35.22
CA LYS A 39 23.52 -27.22 -36.44
C LYS A 39 23.84 -28.01 -37.70
N CYS A 40 22.95 -27.93 -38.69
CA CYS A 40 23.12 -28.48 -40.03
C CYS A 40 22.70 -27.42 -41.06
N GLU A 41 23.64 -26.90 -41.85
CA GLU A 41 23.36 -25.86 -42.86
C GLU A 41 22.41 -26.32 -43.98
N LEU A 42 22.32 -27.63 -44.21
CA LEU A 42 21.45 -28.24 -45.20
C LEU A 42 20.09 -28.66 -44.66
N CYS A 43 19.76 -28.32 -43.41
CA CYS A 43 18.39 -28.36 -42.92
C CYS A 43 17.70 -27.02 -43.21
N VAL A 44 16.43 -27.03 -43.62
CA VAL A 44 15.61 -25.81 -43.77
C VAL A 44 15.46 -25.08 -42.44
N LYS A 45 15.48 -25.82 -41.32
CA LYS A 45 15.63 -25.29 -39.96
C LYS A 45 17.00 -25.74 -39.43
N PRO A 46 18.06 -24.91 -39.60
CA PRO A 46 19.44 -25.36 -39.37
C PRO A 46 19.73 -25.82 -37.94
N GLU A 47 18.96 -25.37 -36.95
CA GLU A 47 19.15 -25.70 -35.54
C GLU A 47 18.40 -26.98 -35.13
N GLY A 48 19.04 -27.77 -34.29
CA GLY A 48 18.49 -28.99 -33.71
C GLY A 48 18.97 -29.22 -32.28
N ILE A 49 18.48 -30.30 -31.68
CA ILE A 49 18.80 -30.70 -30.30
C ILE A 49 19.49 -32.07 -30.32
N LEU A 50 20.56 -32.21 -29.53
CA LEU A 50 21.17 -33.49 -29.21
C LEU A 50 20.53 -34.05 -27.93
N LYS A 51 19.85 -35.18 -28.09
CA LYS A 51 19.24 -35.97 -27.02
C LYS A 51 20.16 -37.13 -26.67
N VAL A 52 20.50 -37.28 -25.39
CA VAL A 52 21.32 -38.39 -24.90
C VAL A 52 20.40 -39.53 -24.48
N ASN A 53 20.47 -40.64 -25.23
CA ASN A 53 19.66 -41.82 -25.00
C ASN A 53 20.43 -42.91 -24.25
N PHE A 54 21.76 -42.94 -24.40
CA PHE A 54 22.62 -43.88 -23.69
C PHE A 54 22.66 -43.57 -22.18
N ASP A 55 22.69 -44.59 -21.34
CA ASP A 55 22.53 -44.43 -19.89
C ASP A 55 23.82 -44.03 -19.18
N THR A 56 24.30 -42.84 -19.45
CA THR A 56 25.57 -42.32 -18.92
C THR A 56 25.42 -41.58 -17.59
N PRO A 57 26.51 -41.49 -16.79
CA PRO A 57 26.58 -40.57 -15.65
C PRO A 57 26.22 -39.13 -16.03
N THR A 58 25.84 -38.35 -15.03
CA THR A 58 25.46 -36.95 -15.22
C THR A 58 26.65 -36.02 -15.07
N THR A 59 26.75 -35.04 -15.96
CA THR A 59 27.56 -33.83 -15.80
C THR A 59 26.57 -32.67 -15.67
N GLN A 60 26.60 -31.96 -14.53
CA GLN A 60 25.65 -30.88 -14.22
C GLN A 60 24.18 -31.33 -14.30
N ASP A 61 23.86 -32.42 -13.60
CA ASP A 61 22.51 -33.01 -13.51
C ASP A 61 21.90 -33.49 -14.83
N LYS A 62 22.71 -33.59 -15.90
CA LYS A 62 22.29 -34.11 -17.21
C LYS A 62 23.24 -35.17 -17.74
N LYS A 63 22.71 -36.16 -18.47
CA LYS A 63 23.49 -37.25 -19.06
C LYS A 63 24.56 -36.71 -20.02
N THR A 64 25.77 -37.25 -19.96
CA THR A 64 26.89 -36.91 -20.85
C THR A 64 26.76 -37.63 -22.20
N ALA A 65 26.78 -36.89 -23.30
CA ALA A 65 26.71 -37.46 -24.64
C ALA A 65 27.99 -38.22 -25.02
N THR A 66 27.84 -39.32 -25.74
CA THR A 66 28.97 -40.14 -26.22
C THR A 66 28.81 -40.45 -27.71
N VAL A 67 29.82 -41.10 -28.30
CA VAL A 67 29.79 -41.57 -29.70
C VAL A 67 28.63 -42.52 -30.03
N VAL A 68 27.92 -43.03 -29.03
CA VAL A 68 26.69 -43.84 -29.21
C VAL A 68 25.55 -43.00 -29.80
N GLU A 69 25.53 -41.69 -29.56
CA GLU A 69 24.49 -40.77 -30.02
C GLU A 69 24.65 -40.44 -31.52
N LYS A 70 24.36 -41.40 -32.40
CA LYS A 70 24.60 -41.28 -33.86
C LYS A 70 23.41 -41.68 -34.73
N ASP A 71 22.20 -41.42 -34.26
CA ASP A 71 20.97 -41.69 -35.00
C ASP A 71 19.95 -40.53 -34.93
N MET A 72 18.82 -40.71 -35.61
CA MET A 72 17.71 -39.75 -35.64
C MET A 72 16.94 -39.59 -34.32
N LYS A 73 17.15 -40.51 -33.36
CA LYS A 73 16.60 -40.37 -32.00
C LYS A 73 17.48 -39.46 -31.14
N SER A 74 18.75 -39.35 -31.51
CA SER A 74 19.77 -38.61 -30.79
C SER A 74 19.99 -37.22 -31.37
N LEU A 75 20.00 -37.08 -32.71
CA LEU A 75 20.12 -35.78 -33.39
C LEU A 75 18.76 -35.36 -33.95
N ILE A 76 18.07 -34.45 -33.25
CA ILE A 76 16.68 -34.09 -33.53
C ILE A 76 16.63 -32.77 -34.29
N PHE A 77 16.27 -32.84 -35.57
CA PHE A 77 15.97 -31.68 -36.42
C PHE A 77 14.48 -31.67 -36.81
N THR A 78 13.85 -30.49 -36.75
CA THR A 78 12.42 -30.32 -37.08
C THR A 78 12.17 -29.77 -38.50
N GLY A 79 13.22 -29.66 -39.31
CA GLY A 79 13.14 -29.19 -40.69
C GLY A 79 13.37 -30.29 -41.73
N ASN A 80 13.14 -29.93 -42.99
CA ASN A 80 13.42 -30.79 -44.14
C ASN A 80 14.86 -30.64 -44.61
N CYS A 81 15.40 -31.70 -45.23
CA CYS A 81 16.72 -31.66 -45.83
C CYS A 81 16.65 -30.92 -47.18
N LYS A 82 17.45 -29.88 -47.36
CA LYS A 82 17.57 -29.09 -48.60
C LYS A 82 18.07 -29.91 -49.80
N LYS A 83 18.72 -31.05 -49.55
CA LYS A 83 19.20 -31.99 -50.58
C LYS A 83 18.19 -33.08 -50.95
N SER A 84 17.09 -33.21 -50.20
CA SER A 84 16.02 -34.13 -50.59
C SER A 84 15.31 -33.66 -51.86
N PRO A 85 14.73 -34.57 -52.66
CA PRO A 85 13.94 -34.20 -53.83
C PRO A 85 12.87 -33.15 -53.46
N ASN A 86 12.88 -32.01 -54.16
CA ASN A 86 12.00 -30.86 -53.90
C ASN A 86 12.04 -30.32 -52.46
N MET A 87 13.10 -30.59 -51.69
CA MET A 87 13.21 -30.26 -50.26
C MET A 87 12.05 -30.81 -49.41
N ALA A 88 11.42 -31.90 -49.85
CA ALA A 88 10.18 -32.40 -49.29
C ALA A 88 10.36 -33.36 -48.11
N LEU A 89 11.55 -33.95 -47.92
CA LEU A 89 11.76 -35.00 -46.92
C LEU A 89 12.30 -34.44 -45.59
N PRO A 90 11.65 -34.75 -44.45
CA PRO A 90 12.15 -34.39 -43.12
C PRO A 90 13.55 -34.95 -42.85
N CYS A 91 14.42 -34.17 -42.20
CA CYS A 91 15.74 -34.67 -41.78
C CYS A 91 15.62 -35.94 -40.93
N ALA A 92 14.62 -36.01 -40.04
CA ALA A 92 14.34 -37.17 -39.21
C ALA A 92 14.08 -38.48 -39.98
N SER A 93 13.70 -38.42 -41.27
CA SER A 93 13.37 -39.62 -42.06
C SER A 93 14.46 -40.05 -43.04
N VAL A 94 15.40 -39.17 -43.38
CA VAL A 94 16.41 -39.44 -44.42
C VAL A 94 17.85 -39.34 -43.94
N MET A 95 18.07 -38.78 -42.74
CA MET A 95 19.41 -38.55 -42.22
C MET A 95 20.16 -39.87 -42.03
N GLN A 96 21.32 -39.96 -42.69
CA GLN A 96 22.30 -41.03 -42.54
C GLN A 96 23.55 -40.42 -41.92
N LEU A 97 23.90 -40.85 -40.72
CA LEU A 97 25.03 -40.30 -39.97
C LEU A 97 26.24 -41.22 -40.08
N GLY A 98 27.42 -40.63 -40.28
CA GLY A 98 28.69 -41.35 -40.22
C GLY A 98 29.18 -41.50 -38.77
N GLU A 99 30.50 -41.53 -38.60
CA GLU A 99 31.11 -41.59 -37.27
C GLU A 99 31.43 -40.19 -36.73
N TRP A 100 31.34 -40.04 -35.42
CA TRP A 100 31.75 -38.83 -34.72
C TRP A 100 33.26 -38.59 -34.86
N GLN A 101 33.63 -37.33 -35.03
CA GLN A 101 35.00 -36.85 -35.14
C GLN A 101 35.32 -35.89 -33.99
N ASN A 102 36.60 -35.74 -33.64
CA ASN A 102 37.09 -34.81 -32.60
C ASN A 102 36.45 -35.07 -31.21
N THR A 103 36.35 -36.33 -30.81
CA THR A 103 35.75 -36.78 -29.53
C THR A 103 36.77 -36.78 -28.40
N GLY A 104 36.28 -36.87 -27.15
CA GLY A 104 37.15 -36.94 -25.98
C GLY A 104 37.86 -38.29 -25.81
N THR A 105 39.01 -38.27 -25.15
CA THR A 105 39.84 -39.45 -24.87
C THR A 105 39.52 -40.09 -23.51
N LEU A 106 38.97 -39.33 -22.55
CA LEU A 106 38.44 -39.86 -21.29
C LEU A 106 37.20 -40.71 -21.59
N LEU A 107 37.12 -41.95 -21.08
CA LEU A 107 35.95 -42.80 -21.34
C LEU A 107 34.82 -42.55 -20.32
N VAL A 108 33.60 -42.42 -20.81
CA VAL A 108 32.36 -42.38 -20.01
C VAL A 108 31.61 -43.68 -20.29
N GLN A 109 31.59 -44.58 -19.30
CA GLN A 109 31.08 -45.96 -19.46
C GLN A 109 31.66 -46.65 -20.71
N ASP A 110 32.99 -46.68 -20.82
CA ASP A 110 33.73 -47.31 -21.92
C ASP A 110 33.47 -46.73 -23.32
N LYS A 111 32.84 -45.56 -23.42
CA LYS A 111 32.61 -44.84 -24.67
C LYS A 111 33.29 -43.48 -24.67
N SER A 112 33.82 -43.08 -25.82
CA SER A 112 34.35 -41.73 -25.99
C SER A 112 33.22 -40.69 -25.89
N PRO A 113 33.35 -39.66 -25.05
CA PRO A 113 32.37 -38.60 -24.91
C PRO A 113 32.46 -37.63 -26.08
N LEU A 114 31.34 -36.96 -26.36
CA LEU A 114 31.32 -35.86 -27.31
C LEU A 114 31.82 -34.58 -26.62
N LEU A 115 32.62 -33.82 -27.35
CA LEU A 115 33.09 -32.50 -26.98
C LEU A 115 32.37 -31.45 -27.84
N LYS A 116 32.38 -30.18 -27.45
CA LYS A 116 31.74 -29.12 -28.25
C LYS A 116 32.32 -29.04 -29.68
N GLN A 117 33.61 -29.30 -29.83
CA GLN A 117 34.27 -29.38 -31.13
C GLN A 117 33.95 -30.65 -31.93
N SER A 118 33.24 -31.62 -31.33
CA SER A 118 32.89 -32.85 -32.03
C SER A 118 31.89 -32.59 -33.14
N THR A 119 32.10 -33.26 -34.27
CA THR A 119 31.30 -33.12 -35.47
C THR A 119 30.92 -34.49 -36.03
N ILE A 120 29.80 -34.57 -36.74
CA ILE A 120 29.37 -35.81 -37.39
C ILE A 120 28.91 -35.53 -38.83
N PRO A 121 29.39 -36.29 -39.82
CA PRO A 121 28.95 -36.10 -41.19
C PRO A 121 27.55 -36.67 -41.40
N CYS A 122 26.69 -35.91 -42.07
CA CYS A 122 25.43 -36.38 -42.63
C CYS A 122 25.67 -36.84 -44.08
N LEU A 123 25.72 -38.15 -44.30
CA LEU A 123 26.00 -38.78 -45.58
C LEU A 123 24.88 -38.57 -46.62
N TYR A 124 23.64 -38.40 -46.16
CA TYR A 124 22.51 -38.07 -47.05
C TYR A 124 22.59 -36.61 -47.56
N GLY A 125 22.80 -35.67 -46.64
CA GLY A 125 22.89 -34.24 -46.98
C GLY A 125 24.22 -33.84 -47.61
N GLY A 126 25.29 -34.60 -47.34
CA GLY A 126 26.65 -34.22 -47.70
C GLY A 126 27.18 -33.01 -46.91
N SER A 127 26.67 -32.77 -45.70
CA SER A 127 27.12 -31.71 -44.80
C SER A 127 27.59 -32.25 -43.46
N THR A 128 28.42 -31.47 -42.78
CA THR A 128 28.81 -31.73 -41.39
C THR A 128 27.78 -31.14 -40.44
N ILE A 129 27.43 -31.90 -39.41
CA ILE A 129 26.63 -31.42 -38.29
C ILE A 129 27.60 -31.05 -37.15
N GLU A 130 27.43 -29.84 -36.64
CA GLU A 130 28.28 -29.26 -35.59
C GLU A 130 27.50 -29.11 -34.29
N ILE A 131 28.21 -29.17 -33.17
CA ILE A 131 27.65 -28.88 -31.85
C ILE A 131 27.92 -27.40 -31.56
N THR A 132 26.85 -26.60 -31.55
CA THR A 132 26.96 -25.15 -31.36
C THR A 132 26.92 -24.75 -29.88
N ASP A 133 26.35 -25.60 -29.03
CA ASP A 133 26.26 -25.42 -27.59
C ASP A 133 26.40 -26.78 -26.92
N SER A 134 27.40 -26.96 -26.05
CA SER A 134 27.62 -28.23 -25.34
C SER A 134 26.57 -28.51 -24.26
N GLY A 135 25.73 -27.52 -23.94
CA GLY A 135 24.72 -27.61 -22.89
C GLY A 135 25.28 -27.40 -21.48
N GLN A 136 26.60 -27.44 -21.30
CA GLN A 136 27.27 -27.15 -20.03
C GLN A 136 27.17 -25.67 -19.68
N ARG A 137 26.92 -25.41 -18.40
CA ARG A 137 26.84 -24.07 -17.81
C ARG A 137 28.04 -23.87 -16.88
N SER A 138 28.86 -22.87 -17.12
CA SER A 138 29.90 -22.51 -16.14
C SER A 138 29.23 -21.89 -14.91
N VAL A 139 29.18 -22.64 -13.80
CA VAL A 139 28.77 -22.12 -12.49
C VAL A 139 30.03 -21.93 -11.65
N PRO A 140 30.50 -20.70 -11.40
CA PRO A 140 31.63 -20.47 -10.50
C PRO A 140 31.25 -20.92 -9.08
N SER A 141 32.14 -21.65 -8.41
CA SER A 141 31.87 -22.24 -7.09
C SER A 141 31.83 -21.24 -5.94
N ASP A 142 32.33 -20.01 -6.13
CA ASP A 142 32.00 -18.84 -5.30
C ASP A 142 32.64 -17.61 -5.97
N VAL A 143 31.82 -16.59 -6.24
CA VAL A 143 32.31 -15.28 -6.66
C VAL A 143 32.26 -14.39 -5.44
N ALA A 144 33.41 -14.03 -4.87
CA ALA A 144 33.51 -12.83 -4.05
C ALA A 144 33.29 -11.63 -4.99
N ALA A 145 32.02 -11.29 -5.22
CA ALA A 145 31.66 -10.23 -6.15
C ALA A 145 31.89 -8.87 -5.49
N THR A 146 33.10 -8.34 -5.61
CA THR A 146 33.25 -6.89 -5.76
C THR A 146 33.08 -6.54 -7.24
N GLY A 147 31.82 -6.44 -7.67
CA GLY A 147 31.44 -5.59 -8.81
C GLY A 147 31.09 -6.25 -10.14
N ALA A 148 29.99 -7.03 -10.22
CA ALA A 148 28.93 -6.94 -11.24
C ALA A 148 27.96 -8.15 -11.17
N PRO A 149 26.64 -8.01 -11.44
CA PRO A 149 25.62 -9.01 -11.08
C PRO A 149 25.29 -10.03 -12.19
N VAL A 150 25.07 -11.28 -11.78
CA VAL A 150 24.53 -12.40 -12.59
C VAL A 150 23.02 -12.19 -12.88
N PRO A 151 22.50 -12.43 -14.11
CA PRO A 151 21.06 -12.45 -14.36
C PRO A 151 20.43 -13.72 -13.75
N LYS A 152 19.66 -13.53 -12.68
CA LYS A 152 18.82 -14.58 -12.09
C LYS A 152 17.70 -14.94 -13.08
N VAL A 153 17.43 -16.23 -13.29
CA VAL A 153 16.15 -16.66 -13.87
C VAL A 153 15.06 -16.23 -12.88
N VAL A 154 14.32 -15.18 -13.24
CA VAL A 154 13.15 -14.73 -12.48
C VAL A 154 12.03 -15.71 -12.81
N VAL A 155 11.79 -16.69 -11.94
CA VAL A 155 10.46 -17.32 -11.90
C VAL A 155 9.53 -16.21 -11.47
N GLU A 156 8.72 -15.69 -12.38
CA GLU A 156 7.78 -14.62 -12.05
C GLU A 156 6.86 -15.11 -10.92
N ASP A 157 6.75 -14.29 -9.87
CA ASP A 157 5.84 -14.55 -8.76
C ASP A 157 4.42 -14.75 -9.29
N TYR A 158 3.73 -15.79 -8.80
CA TYR A 158 2.33 -16.00 -9.12
C TYR A 158 1.50 -14.76 -8.72
N LYS A 159 0.70 -14.25 -9.65
CA LYS A 159 -0.22 -13.13 -9.43
C LYS A 159 -1.65 -13.66 -9.37
N CYS A 160 -2.29 -13.46 -8.21
CA CYS A 160 -3.69 -13.83 -8.04
C CYS A 160 -4.58 -12.98 -8.97
N PRO A 161 -5.41 -13.59 -9.84
CA PRO A 161 -6.23 -12.85 -10.81
C PRO A 161 -7.28 -11.95 -10.13
N HIS A 162 -7.73 -12.33 -8.93
CA HIS A 162 -8.73 -11.57 -8.16
C HIS A 162 -8.17 -10.31 -7.48
N CYS A 163 -6.85 -10.22 -7.35
CA CYS A 163 -6.20 -8.98 -6.89
C CYS A 163 -6.54 -7.82 -7.84
N ASP A 164 -6.65 -8.12 -9.14
CA ASP A 164 -6.97 -7.17 -10.19
C ASP A 164 -8.46 -6.90 -10.40
N GLU A 165 -9.36 -7.56 -9.66
CA GLU A 165 -10.79 -7.27 -9.77
C GLU A 165 -11.14 -5.89 -9.21
N GLU A 166 -12.13 -5.27 -9.85
CA GLU A 166 -12.68 -3.99 -9.46
C GLU A 166 -13.51 -4.08 -8.17
N PHE A 167 -13.60 -2.97 -7.46
CA PHE A 167 -14.59 -2.75 -6.42
C PHE A 167 -15.97 -2.64 -7.07
N THR A 168 -16.98 -3.20 -6.40
CA THR A 168 -18.38 -3.10 -6.78
C THR A 168 -19.20 -2.60 -5.59
N SER A 169 -20.41 -2.12 -5.86
CA SER A 169 -21.34 -1.69 -4.83
C SER A 169 -21.69 -2.85 -3.88
N ASP A 170 -21.85 -4.06 -4.41
CA ASP A 170 -22.13 -5.27 -3.64
C ASP A 170 -20.99 -5.61 -2.67
N LEU A 171 -19.72 -5.49 -3.12
CA LEU A 171 -18.56 -5.71 -2.26
C LEU A 171 -18.55 -4.74 -1.07
N LEU A 172 -18.83 -3.45 -1.33
CA LEU A 172 -18.90 -2.41 -0.31
C LEU A 172 -20.07 -2.68 0.65
N GLN A 173 -21.25 -3.00 0.12
CA GLN A 173 -22.44 -3.35 0.92
C GLN A 173 -22.18 -4.55 1.85
N SER A 174 -21.66 -5.65 1.30
CA SER A 174 -21.38 -6.88 2.04
C SER A 174 -20.31 -6.68 3.10
N SER A 175 -19.28 -5.87 2.81
CA SER A 175 -18.24 -5.54 3.80
C SER A 175 -18.81 -4.79 5.03
N MET A 176 -19.83 -3.96 4.84
CA MET A 176 -20.52 -3.25 5.92
C MET A 176 -21.51 -4.16 6.66
N GLY A 177 -21.92 -5.27 6.05
CA GLY A 177 -22.93 -6.17 6.60
C GLY A 177 -24.35 -5.61 6.49
N LEU A 178 -24.60 -4.80 5.47
CA LEU A 178 -25.91 -4.21 5.21
C LEU A 178 -26.74 -5.13 4.33
N LYS A 179 -28.02 -5.28 4.66
CA LYS A 179 -28.98 -6.01 3.80
C LYS A 179 -29.33 -5.22 2.54
N LYS A 180 -29.34 -3.90 2.64
CA LYS A 180 -29.65 -2.97 1.56
C LYS A 180 -28.99 -1.62 1.85
N LEU A 181 -28.50 -0.94 0.83
CA LEU A 181 -28.01 0.42 0.90
C LEU A 181 -29.17 1.44 0.97
N SER A 182 -28.99 2.50 1.76
CA SER A 182 -29.85 3.69 1.70
C SER A 182 -29.60 4.47 0.41
N ALA A 183 -30.52 5.37 0.04
CA ALA A 183 -30.33 6.23 -1.13
C ALA A 183 -29.06 7.10 -1.04
N THR A 184 -28.74 7.59 0.16
CA THR A 184 -27.50 8.34 0.42
C THR A 184 -26.27 7.47 0.22
N GLN A 185 -26.28 6.25 0.77
CA GLN A 185 -25.18 5.31 0.65
C GLN A 185 -24.93 4.90 -0.79
N THR A 186 -25.99 4.56 -1.53
CA THR A 186 -25.91 4.26 -2.96
C THR A 186 -25.31 5.43 -3.73
N LYS A 187 -25.81 6.66 -3.52
CA LYS A 187 -25.28 7.85 -4.20
C LYS A 187 -23.78 8.06 -3.93
N ILE A 188 -23.34 7.94 -2.68
CA ILE A 188 -21.94 8.12 -2.34
C ILE A 188 -21.09 7.01 -2.95
N ILE A 189 -21.48 5.74 -2.79
CA ILE A 189 -20.76 4.59 -3.35
C ILE A 189 -20.63 4.71 -4.87
N ASP A 190 -21.72 4.97 -5.57
CA ASP A 190 -21.72 5.10 -7.03
C ASP A 190 -20.84 6.26 -7.50
N SER A 191 -20.77 7.35 -6.72
CA SER A 191 -19.93 8.50 -7.06
C SER A 191 -18.43 8.23 -6.91
N ILE A 192 -18.01 7.36 -5.99
CA ILE A 192 -16.59 7.08 -5.71
C ILE A 192 -16.05 5.90 -6.52
N LEU A 193 -16.90 4.94 -6.89
CA LEU A 193 -16.49 3.69 -7.53
C LEU A 193 -15.64 3.91 -8.81
N PRO A 194 -16.00 4.82 -9.74
CA PRO A 194 -15.19 5.09 -10.92
C PRO A 194 -13.76 5.51 -10.56
N TYR A 195 -13.61 6.39 -9.57
CA TYR A 195 -12.30 6.88 -9.13
C TYR A 195 -11.52 5.82 -8.34
N LEU A 196 -12.20 5.10 -7.46
CA LEU A 196 -11.59 4.03 -6.67
C LEU A 196 -11.04 2.93 -7.59
N ASN A 197 -11.80 2.51 -8.60
CA ASN A 197 -11.37 1.52 -9.57
C ASN A 197 -10.26 2.04 -10.50
N LYS A 198 -10.33 3.30 -10.90
CA LYS A 198 -9.29 3.95 -11.71
C LYS A 198 -7.95 4.02 -10.99
N TYR A 199 -7.95 4.30 -9.69
CA TYR A 199 -6.72 4.59 -8.92
C TYR A 199 -6.17 3.41 -8.12
N ARG A 200 -6.94 2.33 -7.91
CA ARG A 200 -6.57 1.26 -6.98
C ARG A 200 -5.17 0.67 -7.23
N LYS A 201 -4.73 0.53 -8.49
CA LYS A 201 -3.44 -0.09 -8.82
C LYS A 201 -2.28 0.82 -8.43
N ASP A 202 -2.35 2.10 -8.80
CA ASP A 202 -1.28 3.08 -8.54
C ASP A 202 -1.12 3.41 -7.05
N PHE A 203 -2.18 3.19 -6.26
CA PHE A 203 -2.22 3.54 -4.84
C PHE A 203 -2.28 2.31 -3.91
N ALA A 204 -1.69 1.19 -4.32
CA ALA A 204 -1.52 -0.02 -3.50
C ALA A 204 -2.83 -0.53 -2.88
N LEU A 205 -3.86 -0.62 -3.72
CA LEU A 205 -5.08 -1.41 -3.53
C LEU A 205 -5.13 -2.52 -4.60
N ASP A 206 -3.99 -3.16 -4.75
CA ASP A 206 -3.61 -4.15 -5.76
C ASP A 206 -3.53 -5.57 -5.20
N THR A 207 -3.92 -5.78 -3.94
CA THR A 207 -4.04 -7.11 -3.34
C THR A 207 -5.38 -7.29 -2.64
N CYS A 208 -5.92 -8.51 -2.63
CA CYS A 208 -7.19 -8.80 -1.95
C CYS A 208 -7.17 -8.33 -0.48
N LEU A 209 -6.04 -8.52 0.22
CA LEU A 209 -5.86 -8.05 1.60
C LEU A 209 -5.91 -6.53 1.72
N ARG A 210 -5.16 -5.80 0.87
CA ARG A 210 -5.19 -4.33 0.89
C ARG A 210 -6.57 -3.79 0.60
N LYS A 211 -7.29 -4.36 -0.39
CA LYS A 211 -8.68 -3.99 -0.72
C LYS A 211 -9.62 -4.21 0.47
N ALA A 212 -9.56 -5.39 1.10
CA ALA A 212 -10.40 -5.75 2.25
C ALA A 212 -10.16 -4.83 3.46
N HIS A 213 -8.89 -4.58 3.81
CA HIS A 213 -8.55 -3.66 4.89
C HIS A 213 -8.97 -2.23 4.57
N PHE A 214 -8.70 -1.74 3.36
CA PHE A 214 -9.05 -0.36 2.98
C PHE A 214 -10.55 -0.11 3.10
N VAL A 215 -11.38 -0.98 2.51
CA VAL A 215 -12.85 -0.90 2.57
C VAL A 215 -13.34 -0.93 4.02
N ALA A 216 -12.81 -1.85 4.83
CA ALA A 216 -13.19 -1.95 6.24
C ALA A 216 -12.94 -0.65 7.01
N GLN A 217 -11.88 0.08 6.66
CA GLN A 217 -11.52 1.34 7.28
C GLN A 217 -12.35 2.52 6.76
N ILE A 218 -12.51 2.69 5.44
CA ILE A 218 -13.26 3.84 4.89
C ILE A 218 -14.75 3.76 5.22
N ALA A 219 -15.31 2.57 5.39
CA ALA A 219 -16.68 2.40 5.86
C ALA A 219 -16.88 3.04 7.24
N VAL A 220 -15.93 2.85 8.18
CA VAL A 220 -16.06 3.45 9.52
C VAL A 220 -15.84 4.97 9.48
N GLU A 221 -14.87 5.46 8.71
CA GLU A 221 -14.58 6.91 8.62
C GLU A 221 -15.69 7.72 7.93
N SER A 222 -16.43 7.10 7.02
CA SER A 222 -17.49 7.77 6.24
C SER A 222 -18.90 7.52 6.80
N ALA A 223 -19.01 7.02 8.03
CA ALA A 223 -20.28 6.62 8.65
C ALA A 223 -21.08 5.64 7.76
N ASN A 224 -20.41 4.60 7.26
CA ASN A 224 -20.92 3.64 6.27
C ASN A 224 -21.35 4.32 4.96
N PHE A 225 -20.50 5.20 4.42
CA PHE A 225 -20.75 5.96 3.19
C PHE A 225 -22.01 6.84 3.25
N ASP A 226 -22.30 7.43 4.42
CA ASP A 226 -23.45 8.32 4.59
C ASP A 226 -23.03 9.81 4.49
N THR A 227 -21.73 10.11 4.60
CA THR A 227 -21.21 11.47 4.49
C THR A 227 -19.74 11.53 4.05
N PHE A 228 -19.34 12.63 3.42
CA PHE A 228 -17.94 13.02 3.20
C PHE A 228 -17.44 14.09 4.17
N ALA A 229 -18.20 14.45 5.20
CA ALA A 229 -17.78 15.48 6.15
C ALA A 229 -18.29 15.21 7.55
N GLU A 230 -17.49 15.56 8.56
CA GLU A 230 -17.99 15.63 9.92
C GLU A 230 -19.00 16.77 10.09
N TYR A 231 -19.95 16.55 11.00
CA TYR A 231 -21.02 17.49 11.32
C TYR A 231 -20.81 18.13 12.69
N GLU A 232 -21.45 19.27 12.90
CA GLU A 232 -21.43 20.00 14.16
C GLU A 232 -22.78 19.89 14.86
N SER A 233 -22.78 19.65 16.16
CA SER A 233 -23.99 19.70 16.97
C SER A 233 -23.74 20.47 18.25
N ASN A 234 -24.46 21.58 18.41
CA ASN A 234 -24.37 22.42 19.61
C ASN A 234 -25.05 21.79 20.83
N SER A 235 -25.94 20.81 20.59
CA SER A 235 -26.64 20.05 21.64
C SER A 235 -25.89 18.78 22.04
N ASN A 236 -25.12 18.19 21.12
CA ASN A 236 -24.26 17.04 21.38
C ASN A 236 -22.85 17.35 20.86
N PRO A 237 -22.08 18.18 21.59
CA PRO A 237 -20.81 18.68 21.09
C PRO A 237 -19.79 17.54 20.91
N PRO A 238 -18.88 17.67 19.94
CA PRO A 238 -17.85 16.67 19.69
C PRO A 238 -17.05 16.38 20.96
N GLY A 239 -16.70 15.09 21.17
CA GLY A 239 -15.93 14.63 22.34
C GLY A 239 -14.49 15.15 22.43
N ILE A 240 -14.11 16.09 21.57
CA ILE A 240 -12.80 16.74 21.55
C ILE A 240 -12.69 17.92 22.52
N PHE A 241 -13.82 18.49 22.96
CA PHE A 241 -13.79 19.53 23.98
C PHE A 241 -13.28 18.99 25.31
N SER A 242 -12.26 19.65 25.86
CA SER A 242 -11.73 19.32 27.18
C SER A 242 -12.76 19.59 28.28
N SER A 243 -12.79 18.73 29.29
CA SER A 243 -13.50 18.97 30.54
C SER A 243 -12.71 19.85 31.51
N SER A 244 -11.41 20.06 31.28
CA SER A 244 -10.57 20.92 32.10
C SER A 244 -10.91 22.40 31.88
N PRO A 245 -10.94 23.21 32.95
CA PRO A 245 -11.08 24.66 32.81
C PRO A 245 -9.92 25.28 32.03
N ILE A 246 -10.24 26.23 31.17
CA ILE A 246 -9.31 27.09 30.44
C ILE A 246 -9.39 28.51 30.99
N VAL A 247 -8.30 29.26 30.86
CA VAL A 247 -8.25 30.68 31.21
C VAL A 247 -8.83 31.50 30.05
N ILE A 248 -9.74 32.44 30.33
CA ILE A 248 -10.21 33.39 29.34
C ILE A 248 -9.04 34.27 28.88
N ASN A 249 -8.85 34.36 27.56
CA ASN A 249 -7.74 35.06 26.93
C ASN A 249 -8.22 35.97 25.79
N GLU A 250 -7.28 36.68 25.17
CA GLU A 250 -7.56 37.65 24.11
C GLU A 250 -8.30 37.04 22.91
N THR A 251 -7.91 35.86 22.47
CA THR A 251 -8.57 35.15 21.36
C THR A 251 -10.05 34.90 21.67
N ILE A 252 -10.35 34.35 22.84
CA ILE A 252 -11.72 34.02 23.26
C ILE A 252 -12.60 35.27 23.29
N VAL A 253 -12.10 36.32 23.94
CA VAL A 253 -12.85 37.57 24.11
C VAL A 253 -13.09 38.25 22.76
N LYS A 254 -12.09 38.26 21.86
CA LYS A 254 -12.27 38.77 20.49
C LYS A 254 -13.27 37.96 19.66
N SER A 255 -13.23 36.63 19.79
CA SER A 255 -14.11 35.71 19.04
C SER A 255 -15.58 35.84 19.46
N LEU A 256 -15.81 36.21 20.72
CA LEU A 256 -17.14 36.36 21.32
C LEU A 256 -17.53 37.82 21.58
N LYS A 257 -16.79 38.79 21.01
CA LYS A 257 -16.89 40.22 21.34
C LYS A 257 -18.33 40.76 21.32
N ASP A 258 -19.15 40.32 20.37
CA ASP A 258 -20.51 40.84 20.20
C ASP A 258 -21.52 40.19 21.16
N ASN A 259 -21.09 39.19 21.95
CA ASN A 259 -21.95 38.34 22.77
C ASN A 259 -21.58 38.31 24.25
N LEU A 260 -20.57 39.07 24.69
CA LEU A 260 -20.05 38.98 26.07
C LEU A 260 -21.12 39.29 27.13
N THR A 261 -22.01 40.26 26.89
CA THR A 261 -23.14 40.59 27.80
C THR A 261 -24.24 39.52 27.85
N ALA A 262 -24.36 38.71 26.79
CA ALA A 262 -25.24 37.54 26.79
C ALA A 262 -24.65 36.39 27.64
N ILE A 263 -23.33 36.30 27.70
CA ILE A 263 -22.58 35.21 28.34
C ILE A 263 -22.29 35.51 29.81
N PHE A 264 -21.88 36.74 30.13
CA PHE A 264 -21.34 37.11 31.42
C PHE A 264 -22.22 38.13 32.15
N LYS A 265 -22.24 38.01 33.48
CA LYS A 265 -22.88 38.95 34.39
C LYS A 265 -21.90 39.35 35.48
N ILE A 266 -21.87 40.63 35.82
CA ILE A 266 -21.07 41.16 36.93
C ILE A 266 -22.00 41.53 38.08
N VAL A 267 -21.66 41.14 39.30
CA VAL A 267 -22.45 41.43 40.50
C VAL A 267 -21.51 42.01 41.56
N ASN A 268 -21.87 43.13 42.18
CA ASN A 268 -21.06 43.74 43.24
C ASN A 268 -21.11 42.94 44.56
N ASP A 269 -20.34 43.41 45.54
CA ASP A 269 -20.31 42.89 46.91
C ASP A 269 -21.68 42.85 47.63
N LYS A 270 -22.63 43.70 47.22
CA LYS A 270 -24.00 43.75 47.75
C LYS A 270 -25.00 42.86 47.01
N GLY A 271 -24.57 42.10 46.00
CA GLY A 271 -25.46 41.23 45.23
C GLY A 271 -26.25 41.95 44.12
N VAL A 272 -25.92 43.20 43.80
CA VAL A 272 -26.56 43.99 42.74
C VAL A 272 -25.79 43.82 41.42
N GLU A 273 -26.51 43.56 40.33
CA GLU A 273 -25.93 43.44 38.99
C GLU A 273 -25.38 44.79 38.52
N ILE A 274 -24.14 44.77 37.99
CA ILE A 274 -23.49 45.92 37.37
C ILE A 274 -23.61 45.76 35.85
N THR A 275 -24.41 46.61 35.21
CA THR A 275 -24.53 46.64 33.76
C THR A 275 -23.18 47.03 33.14
N LYS A 276 -22.72 46.24 32.18
CA LYS A 276 -21.48 46.46 31.42
C LYS A 276 -21.76 46.34 29.93
N THR A 277 -21.04 47.11 29.12
CA THR A 277 -20.95 46.92 27.66
C THR A 277 -20.04 45.74 27.32
N ASN A 278 -20.09 45.27 26.08
CA ASN A 278 -19.17 44.23 25.60
C ASN A 278 -17.69 44.67 25.72
N ASP A 279 -17.36 45.92 25.39
CA ASP A 279 -15.98 46.44 25.47
C ASP A 279 -15.46 46.52 26.92
N GLU A 280 -16.32 46.93 27.85
CA GLU A 280 -15.98 46.92 29.28
C GLU A 280 -15.79 45.49 29.81
N LEU A 281 -16.67 44.56 29.42
CA LEU A 281 -16.50 43.13 29.78
C LEU A 281 -15.23 42.55 29.18
N GLN A 282 -14.89 42.90 27.94
CA GLN A 282 -13.63 42.49 27.32
C GLN A 282 -12.43 42.93 28.18
N THR A 283 -12.39 44.20 28.56
CA THR A 283 -11.32 44.75 29.39
C THR A 283 -11.23 44.03 30.74
N LEU A 284 -12.37 43.81 31.39
CA LEU A 284 -12.47 43.17 32.70
C LEU A 284 -12.04 41.69 32.63
N LEU A 285 -12.54 40.92 31.66
CA LEU A 285 -12.21 39.51 31.50
C LEU A 285 -10.73 39.27 31.19
N LEU A 286 -10.07 40.18 30.46
CA LEU A 286 -8.63 40.11 30.18
C LEU A 286 -7.76 40.52 31.36
N LYS A 287 -8.25 41.45 32.19
CA LYS A 287 -7.61 41.83 33.46
C LYS A 287 -7.66 40.67 34.46
N ASP A 288 -8.86 40.14 34.70
CA ASP A 288 -9.08 39.18 35.78
C ASP A 288 -8.89 37.73 35.37
N LYS A 289 -8.93 37.39 34.07
CA LYS A 289 -8.60 36.06 33.55
C LYS A 289 -9.34 34.92 34.28
N PRO A 290 -10.68 34.95 34.35
CA PRO A 290 -11.44 33.87 34.97
C PRO A 290 -11.22 32.54 34.22
N THR A 291 -11.46 31.42 34.91
CA THR A 291 -11.39 30.09 34.31
C THR A 291 -12.77 29.54 34.02
N ILE A 292 -12.92 28.85 32.90
CA ILE A 292 -14.19 28.30 32.44
C ILE A 292 -13.97 26.99 31.71
N VAL A 293 -14.91 26.05 31.81
CA VAL A 293 -14.86 24.83 30.99
C VAL A 293 -15.28 25.19 29.57
N ASP A 294 -14.42 24.87 28.59
CA ASP A 294 -14.54 25.30 27.19
C ASP A 294 -15.93 25.03 26.58
N LYS A 295 -16.45 23.81 26.74
CA LYS A 295 -17.80 23.44 26.26
C LYS A 295 -18.93 24.25 26.91
N GLN A 296 -18.74 24.78 28.13
CA GLN A 296 -19.74 25.63 28.79
C GLN A 296 -19.82 27.03 28.20
N LEU A 297 -18.82 27.43 27.40
CA LEU A 297 -18.73 28.75 26.78
C LEU A 297 -19.23 28.74 25.33
N TYR A 298 -18.89 27.70 24.56
CA TYR A 298 -19.19 27.66 23.12
C TYR A 298 -20.44 26.83 22.76
N CYS A 299 -20.87 25.92 23.64
CA CYS A 299 -22.04 25.07 23.40
C CYS A 299 -23.26 25.58 24.16
N LYS A 300 -24.41 24.91 23.97
CA LYS A 300 -25.58 25.20 24.80
C LYS A 300 -25.28 24.95 26.29
N TYR A 301 -25.41 25.98 27.10
CA TYR A 301 -25.20 25.92 28.54
C TYR A 301 -26.48 26.26 29.29
N LEU A 302 -26.93 25.34 30.14
CA LEU A 302 -28.21 25.45 30.84
C LEU A 302 -28.12 26.16 32.20
N GLY A 303 -26.93 26.57 32.66
CA GLY A 303 -26.72 27.03 34.03
C GLY A 303 -26.42 25.92 35.03
N GLU A 304 -26.14 26.32 36.26
CA GLU A 304 -26.02 25.42 37.41
C GLU A 304 -27.40 25.08 37.98
N THR A 305 -27.52 23.89 38.57
CA THR A 305 -28.74 23.50 39.28
C THR A 305 -28.83 24.31 40.57
N ASP A 306 -29.96 24.97 40.81
CA ASP A 306 -30.18 25.70 42.06
C ASP A 306 -30.12 24.68 43.23
N PRO A 307 -29.28 24.91 44.26
CA PRO A 307 -29.14 23.98 45.37
C PRO A 307 -30.42 23.84 46.19
N LYS A 308 -31.35 24.81 46.12
CA LYS A 308 -32.65 24.79 46.81
C LYS A 308 -33.79 24.28 45.94
N ASP A 309 -33.66 24.35 44.62
CA ASP A 309 -34.66 23.84 43.67
C ASP A 309 -33.99 23.15 42.48
N LYS A 310 -34.01 21.81 42.48
CA LYS A 310 -33.38 21.00 41.42
C LYS A 310 -33.96 21.22 40.02
N LYS A 311 -35.16 21.79 39.90
CA LYS A 311 -35.79 22.11 38.61
C LYS A 311 -35.35 23.48 38.08
N LYS A 312 -34.84 24.34 38.94
CA LYS A 312 -34.40 25.68 38.59
C LYS A 312 -32.93 25.69 38.18
N LYS A 313 -32.62 26.51 37.18
CA LYS A 313 -31.27 26.78 36.73
C LYS A 313 -30.86 28.20 37.08
N VAL A 314 -29.61 28.37 37.50
CA VAL A 314 -29.04 29.63 37.94
C VAL A 314 -27.70 29.88 37.27
N ASP A 315 -27.25 31.14 37.29
CA ASP A 315 -25.95 31.51 36.78
C ASP A 315 -24.83 30.88 37.61
N LYS A 316 -23.75 30.50 36.94
CA LYS A 316 -22.57 29.90 37.59
C LYS A 316 -21.57 30.96 37.98
N LEU A 317 -21.16 30.98 39.24
CA LEU A 317 -20.03 31.81 39.66
C LEU A 317 -18.74 31.24 39.06
N ILE A 318 -18.03 32.04 38.25
CA ILE A 318 -16.75 31.63 37.64
C ILE A 318 -15.54 32.29 38.28
N LYS A 319 -15.71 33.46 38.94
CA LYS A 319 -14.63 34.12 39.67
C LYS A 319 -15.17 35.13 40.70
N GLU A 320 -14.55 35.15 41.87
CA GLU A 320 -14.64 36.27 42.81
C GLU A 320 -13.39 37.15 42.67
N VAL A 321 -13.59 38.45 42.55
CA VAL A 321 -12.52 39.45 42.49
C VAL A 321 -12.47 40.17 43.82
N LEU A 322 -11.29 40.24 44.43
CA LEU A 322 -11.09 40.82 45.74
C LEU A 322 -10.39 42.18 45.65
N LYS A 323 -10.74 43.07 46.58
CA LYS A 323 -10.01 44.30 46.87
C LYS A 323 -8.69 43.98 47.59
N ALA A 324 -7.84 44.99 47.77
CA ALA A 324 -6.54 44.83 48.46
C ALA A 324 -6.69 44.32 49.91
N ASP A 325 -7.78 44.66 50.58
CA ASP A 325 -8.13 44.23 51.93
C ASP A 325 -8.74 42.82 52.00
N LYS A 326 -8.76 42.09 50.87
CA LYS A 326 -9.35 40.75 50.69
C LYS A 326 -10.89 40.70 50.80
N THR A 327 -11.57 41.84 50.88
CA THR A 327 -13.04 41.87 50.72
C THR A 327 -13.42 41.71 49.25
N VAL A 328 -14.63 41.20 48.97
CA VAL A 328 -15.12 41.07 47.59
C VAL A 328 -15.30 42.46 46.99
N ASP A 329 -14.80 42.64 45.78
CA ASP A 329 -15.11 43.79 44.93
C ASP A 329 -16.36 43.50 44.10
N TYR A 330 -16.27 42.45 43.29
CA TYR A 330 -17.37 41.93 42.50
C TYR A 330 -17.15 40.46 42.14
N LYS A 331 -18.20 39.86 41.61
CA LYS A 331 -18.28 38.47 41.18
C LYS A 331 -18.62 38.41 39.70
N ILE A 332 -17.96 37.49 38.99
CA ILE A 332 -18.18 37.22 37.57
C ILE A 332 -18.98 35.93 37.47
N TYR A 333 -20.12 36.01 36.79
CA TYR A 333 -21.04 34.88 36.57
C TYR A 333 -21.13 34.52 35.08
N LEU A 334 -21.26 33.23 34.81
CA LEU A 334 -21.62 32.66 33.51
C LEU A 334 -23.13 32.42 33.48
N LYS A 335 -23.82 33.09 32.56
CA LYS A 335 -25.26 32.98 32.33
C LYS A 335 -25.59 31.74 31.52
N PRO A 336 -26.76 31.11 31.69
CA PRO A 336 -27.31 30.18 30.71
C PRO A 336 -27.39 30.84 29.33
N HIS A 337 -27.00 30.11 28.29
CA HIS A 337 -26.97 30.61 26.92
C HIS A 337 -27.05 29.50 25.87
N THR A 338 -27.37 29.92 24.64
CA THR A 338 -27.22 29.13 23.42
C THR A 338 -25.85 29.39 22.77
N HIS A 339 -25.57 28.80 21.61
CA HIS A 339 -24.34 29.12 20.87
C HIS A 339 -24.38 30.52 20.23
N PHE A 340 -23.21 31.06 19.87
CA PHE A 340 -23.03 32.46 19.44
C PHE A 340 -22.48 32.62 18.01
N GLY A 341 -22.94 31.77 17.08
CA GLY A 341 -22.58 31.86 15.66
C GLY A 341 -21.12 31.54 15.30
N VAL A 342 -20.23 31.35 16.27
CA VAL A 342 -18.89 30.80 16.06
C VAL A 342 -19.02 29.32 15.67
N PRO A 343 -18.48 28.87 14.52
CA PRO A 343 -18.50 27.46 14.18
C PRO A 343 -17.72 26.67 15.24
N LEU A 344 -18.40 25.70 15.84
CA LEU A 344 -17.96 25.00 17.04
C LEU A 344 -16.57 24.35 16.87
N LEU A 345 -16.33 23.75 15.70
CA LEU A 345 -15.07 23.09 15.38
C LEU A 345 -13.89 24.07 15.24
N SER A 346 -14.16 25.36 15.01
CA SER A 346 -13.11 26.40 15.03
C SER A 346 -12.43 26.45 16.39
N ARG A 347 -13.20 26.32 17.47
CA ARG A 347 -12.67 26.20 18.83
C ARG A 347 -12.15 24.80 19.11
N ALA A 348 -12.92 23.77 18.74
CA ALA A 348 -12.65 22.38 19.10
C ALA A 348 -11.29 21.86 18.56
N TYR A 349 -10.90 22.31 17.36
CA TYR A 349 -9.63 21.98 16.72
C TYR A 349 -8.59 23.11 16.78
N ALA A 350 -8.84 24.18 17.54
CA ALA A 350 -7.81 25.17 17.83
C ALA A 350 -6.69 24.54 18.67
N PRO A 351 -5.43 24.96 18.49
CA PRO A 351 -4.33 24.52 19.33
C PRO A 351 -4.50 25.04 20.76
N TYR A 352 -3.98 24.27 21.72
CA TYR A 352 -3.89 24.66 23.13
C TYR A 352 -2.48 24.35 23.66
N THR A 353 -2.13 24.90 24.82
CA THR A 353 -0.81 24.69 25.43
C THR A 353 -0.56 23.20 25.67
N GLY A 354 0.48 22.65 25.03
CA GLY A 354 0.82 21.23 25.11
C GLY A 354 0.06 20.33 24.14
N ASP A 355 -0.67 20.89 23.16
CA ASP A 355 -1.32 20.12 22.10
C ASP A 355 -0.28 19.33 21.28
N ARG A 356 -0.47 18.01 21.21
CA ARG A 356 0.38 17.06 20.49
C ARG A 356 -0.24 16.54 19.20
N ARG A 357 -1.45 17.00 18.84
CA ARG A 357 -2.18 16.54 17.65
C ARG A 357 -1.49 16.97 16.36
N GLY A 358 -0.75 18.09 16.37
CA GLY A 358 0.02 18.55 15.20
C GLY A 358 -0.84 18.89 13.98
N LEU A 359 -2.07 19.37 14.18
CA LEU A 359 -3.02 19.63 13.08
C LEU A 359 -2.62 20.81 12.17
N GLY A 360 -1.69 21.66 12.61
CA GLY A 360 -1.26 22.85 11.85
C GLY A 360 -2.31 23.96 11.77
N ASN A 361 -3.39 23.87 12.54
CA ASN A 361 -4.43 24.89 12.61
C ASN A 361 -3.94 26.13 13.39
N GLY A 362 -4.39 27.30 12.95
CA GLY A 362 -4.41 28.50 13.77
C GLY A 362 -5.46 28.45 14.88
N ASP A 363 -5.53 29.54 15.65
CA ASP A 363 -6.52 29.68 16.71
C ASP A 363 -7.96 29.77 16.14
N GLU A 364 -8.95 29.87 17.03
CA GLU A 364 -10.34 29.89 16.58
C GLU A 364 -10.74 31.11 15.74
N LEU A 365 -10.00 32.23 15.80
CA LEU A 365 -10.29 33.41 14.98
C LEU A 365 -9.96 33.14 13.51
N THR A 366 -8.96 32.29 13.25
CA THR A 366 -8.65 31.84 11.88
C THR A 366 -9.76 31.00 11.27
N ARG A 367 -10.62 30.39 12.10
CA ARG A 367 -11.65 29.40 11.74
C ARG A 367 -11.06 28.12 11.12
N ASP A 368 -9.76 27.89 11.27
CA ASP A 368 -9.06 26.73 10.71
C ASP A 368 -9.67 25.41 11.16
N GLY A 369 -10.07 25.32 12.42
CA GLY A 369 -10.72 24.12 12.92
C GLY A 369 -11.97 23.72 12.14
N TRP A 370 -12.75 24.69 11.65
CA TRP A 370 -13.89 24.43 10.79
C TRP A 370 -13.51 24.27 9.31
N LYS A 371 -12.64 25.16 8.81
CA LYS A 371 -12.16 25.14 7.42
C LYS A 371 -11.48 23.82 7.10
N PHE A 372 -10.75 23.24 8.03
CA PHE A 372 -10.00 21.99 7.88
C PHE A 372 -10.51 20.87 8.79
N LYS A 373 -11.81 20.88 9.08
CA LYS A 373 -12.48 19.74 9.73
C LYS A 373 -12.37 18.46 8.89
N GLY A 374 -12.68 17.31 9.47
CA GLY A 374 -12.72 16.00 8.83
C GLY A 374 -13.57 16.00 7.57
N ARG A 375 -12.93 15.67 6.43
CA ARG A 375 -13.59 15.49 5.12
C ARG A 375 -13.06 14.29 4.35
N GLY A 376 -13.84 13.84 3.36
CA GLY A 376 -13.53 12.73 2.48
C GLY A 376 -13.76 11.36 3.13
N LEU A 377 -13.42 10.30 2.41
CA LEU A 377 -13.63 8.91 2.84
C LEU A 377 -12.77 8.48 4.04
N LYS A 378 -11.83 9.33 4.48
CA LYS A 378 -10.89 9.06 5.56
C LYS A 378 -10.89 10.13 6.66
N GLN A 379 -11.81 11.10 6.62
CA GLN A 379 -11.85 12.22 7.55
C GLN A 379 -10.48 12.91 7.66
N LEU A 380 -9.94 13.41 6.54
CA LEU A 380 -8.72 14.22 6.54
C LEU A 380 -8.98 15.48 7.39
N THR A 381 -8.21 15.69 8.46
CA THR A 381 -8.47 16.74 9.47
C THR A 381 -7.21 17.54 9.78
N GLY A 382 -7.32 18.86 9.83
CA GLY A 382 -6.26 19.82 10.17
C GLY A 382 -5.57 20.46 8.95
N ARG A 383 -5.31 21.77 9.00
CA ARG A 383 -4.66 22.54 7.93
C ARG A 383 -3.38 21.89 7.44
N GLY A 384 -2.54 21.39 8.36
CA GLY A 384 -1.28 20.71 8.04
C GLY A 384 -1.47 19.42 7.22
N ASN A 385 -2.55 18.68 7.48
CA ASN A 385 -2.89 17.47 6.73
C ASN A 385 -3.49 17.79 5.36
N TYR A 386 -4.30 18.85 5.24
CA TYR A 386 -4.79 19.34 3.95
C TYR A 386 -3.63 19.83 3.06
N LYS A 387 -2.67 20.56 3.65
CA LYS A 387 -1.43 20.97 2.97
C LYS A 387 -0.61 19.76 2.52
N SER A 388 -0.38 18.80 3.41
CA SER A 388 0.35 17.56 3.08
C SER A 388 -0.33 16.78 1.94
N PHE A 389 -1.67 16.71 1.93
CA PHE A 389 -2.41 16.09 0.84
C PHE A 389 -2.23 16.86 -0.49
N ALA A 390 -2.36 18.19 -0.46
CA ALA A 390 -2.11 19.03 -1.65
C ALA A 390 -0.70 18.79 -2.22
N GLU A 391 0.33 18.82 -1.37
CA GLU A 391 1.71 18.56 -1.78
C GLU A 391 1.91 17.15 -2.34
N TYR A 392 1.34 16.14 -1.68
CA TYR A 392 1.42 14.76 -2.15
C TYR A 392 0.79 14.61 -3.53
N ARG A 393 -0.44 15.11 -3.69
CA ARG A 393 -1.21 15.04 -4.94
C ARG A 393 -0.51 15.78 -6.08
N ASN A 394 0.03 16.96 -5.81
CA ASN A 394 0.71 17.76 -6.84
C ASN A 394 2.04 17.11 -7.27
N LYS A 395 2.65 16.27 -6.41
CA LYS A 395 3.84 15.45 -6.75
C LYS A 395 3.50 14.11 -7.39
N HIS A 396 2.31 13.56 -7.10
CA HIS A 396 1.86 12.24 -7.56
C HIS A 396 0.51 12.40 -8.28
N PRO A 397 0.51 12.80 -9.56
CA PRO A 397 -0.73 13.04 -10.29
C PRO A 397 -1.56 11.75 -10.37
N PHE A 398 -2.86 11.88 -10.14
CA PHE A 398 -3.79 10.77 -10.25
C PHE A 398 -4.14 10.52 -11.73
N PRO A 399 -4.17 9.27 -12.21
CA PRO A 399 -4.41 8.96 -13.61
C PRO A 399 -5.67 9.64 -14.19
N GLY A 400 -5.49 10.37 -15.28
CA GLY A 400 -6.57 11.08 -15.99
C GLY A 400 -7.31 12.13 -15.14
N ASP A 401 -6.69 12.66 -14.10
CA ASP A 401 -7.10 13.90 -13.45
C ASP A 401 -6.39 15.08 -14.13
N THR A 402 -7.14 15.99 -14.73
CA THR A 402 -6.63 17.13 -15.52
C THR A 402 -6.71 18.47 -14.78
N SER A 403 -7.11 18.47 -13.51
CA SER A 403 -7.34 19.71 -12.75
C SER A 403 -6.07 20.47 -12.35
N GLY A 404 -4.89 19.88 -12.59
CA GLY A 404 -3.59 20.51 -12.34
C GLY A 404 -3.25 20.61 -10.85
N ALA A 405 -2.32 21.51 -10.52
CA ALA A 405 -1.89 21.74 -9.14
C ALA A 405 -3.00 22.43 -8.33
N ILE A 406 -3.25 21.92 -7.12
CA ILE A 406 -4.30 22.43 -6.23
C ILE A 406 -3.72 22.63 -4.83
N ASP A 407 -4.04 23.77 -4.21
CA ASP A 407 -3.86 24.00 -2.78
C ASP A 407 -5.22 23.92 -2.07
N PHE A 408 -5.45 22.84 -1.33
CA PHE A 408 -6.70 22.67 -0.57
C PHE A 408 -6.81 23.62 0.62
N THR A 409 -5.75 24.37 0.97
CA THR A 409 -5.79 25.40 2.00
C THR A 409 -6.22 26.77 1.50
N GLU A 410 -6.37 26.93 0.19
CA GLU A 410 -6.76 28.18 -0.45
C GLU A 410 -8.21 28.55 -0.12
N GLU A 411 -8.39 29.77 0.37
CA GLU A 411 -9.69 30.37 0.67
C GLU A 411 -10.21 31.15 -0.54
N LYS A 412 -11.53 31.19 -0.71
CA LYS A 412 -12.17 31.95 -1.78
C LYS A 412 -12.34 33.41 -1.32
N PRO A 413 -11.68 34.38 -1.96
CA PRO A 413 -11.79 35.79 -1.57
C PRO A 413 -13.25 36.26 -1.59
N GLY A 414 -13.66 37.00 -0.55
CA GLY A 414 -15.00 37.55 -0.42
C GLY A 414 -16.11 36.54 -0.08
N VAL A 415 -15.81 35.26 0.12
CA VAL A 415 -16.80 34.24 0.51
C VAL A 415 -16.47 33.69 1.88
N ALA A 416 -17.25 34.08 2.88
CA ALA A 416 -17.09 33.60 4.25
C ALA A 416 -17.13 32.06 4.29
N LEU A 417 -16.08 31.46 4.85
CA LEU A 417 -15.92 30.01 4.95
C LEU A 417 -16.03 29.26 3.60
N GLY A 418 -15.81 29.94 2.48
CA GLY A 418 -15.62 29.33 1.17
C GLY A 418 -14.15 29.11 0.84
N GLY A 419 -13.82 27.96 0.26
CA GLY A 419 -12.44 27.65 -0.16
C GLY A 419 -12.32 26.27 -0.79
N LYS A 420 -11.11 25.95 -1.28
CA LYS A 420 -10.83 24.69 -1.96
C LYS A 420 -10.89 23.47 -1.03
N TYR A 421 -10.76 23.65 0.28
CA TYR A 421 -10.97 22.58 1.27
C TYR A 421 -12.36 21.92 1.18
N LEU A 422 -13.37 22.63 0.67
CA LEU A 422 -14.72 22.08 0.49
C LEU A 422 -14.77 20.98 -0.59
N LEU A 423 -13.86 21.02 -1.56
CA LEU A 423 -13.79 20.06 -2.67
C LEU A 423 -13.66 18.62 -2.16
N ILE A 424 -12.94 18.39 -1.06
CA ILE A 424 -12.78 17.05 -0.46
C ILE A 424 -14.10 16.47 0.08
N SER A 425 -15.10 17.34 0.36
CA SER A 425 -16.45 16.93 0.77
C SER A 425 -17.52 17.05 -0.31
N SER A 426 -17.28 17.81 -1.38
CA SER A 426 -18.28 18.07 -2.43
C SER A 426 -18.00 17.34 -3.74
N ASP A 427 -16.82 16.74 -3.90
CA ASP A 427 -16.39 16.06 -5.12
C ASP A 427 -15.80 14.69 -4.77
N ALA A 428 -16.42 13.65 -5.35
CA ALA A 428 -16.08 12.26 -5.09
C ALA A 428 -14.64 11.91 -5.51
N MET A 429 -14.09 12.60 -6.52
CA MET A 429 -12.71 12.42 -6.95
C MET A 429 -11.77 12.80 -5.80
N TYR A 430 -11.88 14.02 -5.27
CA TYR A 430 -11.00 14.48 -4.18
C TYR A 430 -11.25 13.76 -2.86
N ALA A 431 -12.49 13.37 -2.57
CA ALA A 431 -12.82 12.48 -1.45
C ALA A 431 -12.08 11.13 -1.55
N THR A 432 -11.96 10.58 -2.76
CA THR A 432 -11.25 9.32 -3.02
C THR A 432 -9.73 9.52 -2.96
N GLN A 433 -9.21 10.53 -3.64
CA GLN A 433 -7.78 10.84 -3.68
C GLN A 433 -7.21 11.10 -2.27
N SER A 434 -7.94 11.84 -1.42
CA SER A 434 -7.51 12.11 -0.05
C SER A 434 -7.40 10.84 0.80
N ALA A 435 -8.31 9.87 0.63
CA ALA A 435 -8.24 8.58 1.32
C ALA A 435 -7.07 7.71 0.83
N LEU A 436 -6.80 7.72 -0.48
CA LEU A 436 -5.67 7.01 -1.08
C LEU A 436 -4.32 7.61 -0.68
N TYR A 437 -4.22 8.93 -0.63
CA TYR A 437 -3.09 9.64 -0.04
C TYR A 437 -2.84 9.16 1.39
N PHE A 438 -3.87 9.22 2.24
CA PHE A 438 -3.71 8.87 3.65
C PHE A 438 -3.31 7.40 3.82
N TRP A 439 -3.87 6.51 3.01
CA TRP A 439 -3.53 5.08 2.98
C TRP A 439 -2.04 4.83 2.66
N ASN A 440 -1.48 5.60 1.73
CA ASN A 440 -0.13 5.43 1.21
C ASN A 440 0.94 6.23 1.96
N SER A 441 0.57 7.37 2.54
CA SER A 441 1.53 8.38 3.00
C SER A 441 1.06 9.16 4.23
N GLY A 442 -0.03 8.73 4.87
CA GLY A 442 -0.50 9.29 6.14
C GLY A 442 0.35 8.84 7.35
N THR A 443 -0.30 8.65 8.49
CA THR A 443 0.38 8.32 9.75
C THR A 443 1.10 6.98 9.68
N LYS A 444 2.38 6.97 10.08
CA LYS A 444 3.17 5.74 10.23
C LYS A 444 2.99 5.10 11.60
N LYS A 445 3.03 3.76 11.64
CA LYS A 445 3.26 2.98 12.86
C LYS A 445 4.37 1.97 12.62
N GLY A 446 5.37 1.94 13.51
CA GLY A 446 6.55 1.10 13.32
C GLY A 446 7.25 1.35 11.99
N LYS A 447 7.41 2.63 11.59
CA LYS A 447 7.99 3.10 10.31
C LYS A 447 7.23 2.71 9.03
N LYS A 448 6.11 2.00 9.13
CA LYS A 448 5.28 1.50 8.02
C LYS A 448 3.95 2.25 7.93
N TYR A 449 3.39 2.34 6.73
CA TYR A 449 2.09 2.94 6.44
C TYR A 449 0.95 1.91 6.53
N ALA A 450 -0.30 2.38 6.43
CA ALA A 450 -1.48 1.52 6.51
C ALA A 450 -1.45 0.41 5.44
N LYS A 451 -1.07 0.72 4.20
CA LYS A 451 -0.93 -0.27 3.11
C LYS A 451 0.04 -1.42 3.42
N ASP A 452 1.10 -1.14 4.17
CA ASP A 452 2.14 -2.12 4.50
C ASP A 452 1.64 -3.05 5.59
N HIS A 453 0.95 -2.50 6.61
CA HIS A 453 0.33 -3.30 7.66
C HIS A 453 -0.82 -4.13 7.14
N ALA A 454 -1.59 -3.61 6.17
CA ALA A 454 -2.66 -4.33 5.49
C ALA A 454 -2.13 -5.52 4.69
N GLN A 455 -1.00 -5.35 3.99
CA GLN A 455 -0.34 -6.47 3.29
C GLN A 455 0.10 -7.59 4.25
N ASN A 456 0.43 -7.24 5.50
CA ASN A 456 0.81 -8.18 6.55
C ASN A 456 -0.41 -8.70 7.36
N ASP A 457 -1.63 -8.40 6.92
CA ASP A 457 -2.89 -8.69 7.62
C ASP A 457 -2.89 -8.27 9.10
N ASN A 458 -2.32 -7.10 9.39
CA ASN A 458 -2.22 -6.57 10.76
C ASN A 458 -3.25 -5.45 11.00
N ILE A 459 -4.48 -5.85 11.30
CA ILE A 459 -5.59 -4.92 11.51
C ILE A 459 -5.33 -3.93 12.66
N ASP A 460 -4.66 -4.34 13.73
CA ASP A 460 -4.43 -3.44 14.87
C ASP A 460 -3.46 -2.31 14.52
N LEU A 461 -2.42 -2.59 13.72
CA LEU A 461 -1.52 -1.55 13.23
C LEU A 461 -2.15 -0.71 12.12
N VAL A 462 -3.00 -1.30 11.26
CA VAL A 462 -3.81 -0.51 10.30
C VAL A 462 -4.69 0.47 11.05
N ILE A 463 -5.45 0.02 12.05
CA ILE A 463 -6.30 0.88 12.89
C ILE A 463 -5.47 1.98 13.52
N LYS A 464 -4.29 1.68 14.08
CA LYS A 464 -3.43 2.71 14.69
C LYS A 464 -2.87 3.72 13.69
N CYS A 465 -2.68 3.34 12.42
CA CYS A 465 -2.32 4.30 11.38
C CYS A 465 -3.51 5.22 11.04
N ILE A 466 -4.73 4.67 11.09
CA ILE A 466 -5.94 5.42 10.76
C ILE A 466 -6.37 6.34 11.91
N ASN A 467 -6.52 5.77 13.11
CA ASN A 467 -6.94 6.46 14.30
C ASN A 467 -6.31 5.77 15.52
N GLU A 468 -5.18 6.30 15.98
CA GLU A 468 -4.42 5.77 17.12
C GLU A 468 -5.24 5.68 18.41
N TYR A 469 -6.09 6.69 18.64
CA TYR A 469 -6.88 6.85 19.85
C TYR A 469 -8.31 6.34 19.68
N ASP A 470 -8.55 5.49 18.69
CA ASP A 470 -9.90 4.95 18.44
C ASP A 470 -10.46 4.22 19.67
N LEU A 471 -11.74 4.44 19.91
CA LEU A 471 -12.48 3.82 21.01
C LEU A 471 -12.65 2.32 20.77
N ALA A 472 -12.94 1.57 21.84
CA ALA A 472 -13.17 0.13 21.75
C ALA A 472 -14.29 -0.23 20.75
N SER A 473 -15.33 0.60 20.67
CA SER A 473 -16.43 0.45 19.70
C SER A 473 -15.95 0.62 18.25
N GLY A 474 -15.19 1.67 17.94
CA GLY A 474 -14.62 1.90 16.60
C GLY A 474 -13.69 0.77 16.16
N LYS A 475 -12.80 0.34 17.07
CA LYS A 475 -11.92 -0.83 16.86
C LYS A 475 -12.71 -2.10 16.54
N LYS A 476 -13.79 -2.36 17.28
CA LYS A 476 -14.67 -3.52 17.06
C LYS A 476 -15.36 -3.43 15.69
N SER A 477 -15.91 -2.27 15.33
CA SER A 477 -16.57 -2.07 14.02
C SER A 477 -15.63 -2.32 12.84
N ARG A 478 -14.38 -1.80 12.90
CA ARG A 478 -13.37 -2.02 11.86
C ARG A 478 -13.01 -3.50 11.71
N LYS A 479 -12.81 -4.20 12.83
CA LYS A 479 -12.52 -5.64 12.84
C LYS A 479 -13.70 -6.44 12.25
N ASN A 480 -14.92 -6.09 12.61
CA ASN A 480 -16.12 -6.73 12.07
C ASN A 480 -16.29 -6.51 10.57
N ASN A 481 -16.02 -5.29 10.08
CA ASN A 481 -16.00 -5.00 8.65
C ASN A 481 -14.95 -5.83 7.92
N LEU A 482 -13.73 -5.95 8.49
CA LEU A 482 -12.68 -6.78 7.90
C LEU A 482 -13.09 -8.26 7.86
N ILE A 483 -13.68 -8.79 8.94
CA ILE A 483 -14.16 -10.18 8.97
C ILE A 483 -15.15 -10.44 7.83
N ARG A 484 -16.07 -9.51 7.56
CA ARG A 484 -17.01 -9.62 6.43
C ARG A 484 -16.30 -9.48 5.09
N ALA A 485 -15.42 -8.50 4.95
CA ALA A 485 -14.66 -8.27 3.72
C ALA A 485 -13.81 -9.49 3.31
N ARG A 486 -13.45 -10.37 4.25
CA ARG A 486 -12.65 -11.56 3.99
C ARG A 486 -13.42 -12.76 3.41
N LYS A 487 -14.75 -12.76 3.45
CA LYS A 487 -15.60 -13.89 3.08
C LYS A 487 -15.55 -14.20 1.58
N GLU A 488 -15.99 -15.41 1.24
CA GLU A 488 -16.01 -15.98 -0.13
C GLU A 488 -16.78 -15.12 -1.14
N ASP A 489 -17.86 -14.48 -0.71
CA ASP A 489 -18.70 -13.60 -1.52
C ASP A 489 -18.19 -12.15 -1.59
N VAL A 490 -17.03 -11.86 -0.98
CA VAL A 490 -16.44 -10.51 -0.97
C VAL A 490 -15.05 -10.51 -1.62
N PHE A 491 -13.96 -10.41 -0.85
CA PHE A 491 -12.61 -10.47 -1.44
C PHE A 491 -12.00 -11.87 -1.41
N ASP A 492 -12.65 -12.82 -0.71
CA ASP A 492 -12.22 -14.20 -0.53
C ASP A 492 -10.71 -14.34 -0.31
N ILE A 493 -10.27 -13.95 0.88
CA ILE A 493 -8.84 -13.92 1.18
C ILE A 493 -8.26 -15.33 1.24
N ASN A 494 -9.02 -16.32 1.70
CA ASN A 494 -8.51 -17.68 1.75
C ASN A 494 -8.38 -18.26 0.33
N ARG A 495 -9.26 -17.94 -0.63
CA ARG A 495 -9.05 -18.27 -2.06
C ARG A 495 -7.76 -17.67 -2.60
N HIS A 496 -7.44 -16.42 -2.26
CA HIS A 496 -6.17 -15.82 -2.67
C HIS A 496 -4.98 -16.68 -2.22
N PHE A 497 -4.96 -17.10 -0.97
CA PHE A 497 -3.88 -17.94 -0.44
C PHE A 497 -3.94 -19.38 -0.93
N LYS A 498 -5.12 -19.96 -1.21
CA LYS A 498 -5.26 -21.25 -1.90
C LYS A 498 -4.59 -21.22 -3.27
N LEU A 499 -4.93 -20.22 -4.09
CA LEU A 499 -4.36 -20.09 -5.42
C LEU A 499 -2.84 -19.87 -5.39
N MET A 500 -2.34 -19.13 -4.40
CA MET A 500 -0.91 -18.93 -4.19
C MET A 500 -0.21 -20.21 -3.72
N LEU A 501 -0.88 -21.05 -2.92
CA LEU A 501 -0.38 -22.37 -2.53
C LEU A 501 -0.32 -23.36 -3.71
N GLU A 502 -1.28 -23.27 -4.63
CA GLU A 502 -1.35 -24.16 -5.80
C GLU A 502 -0.38 -23.77 -6.92
N ASN A 503 -0.21 -22.46 -7.17
CA ASN A 503 0.47 -21.96 -8.37
C ASN A 503 1.73 -21.13 -8.08
N GLY A 504 1.97 -20.77 -6.83
CA GLY A 504 3.12 -19.94 -6.42
C GLY A 504 4.46 -20.66 -6.55
N ASN A 505 5.54 -19.88 -6.53
CA ASN A 505 6.87 -20.44 -6.29
C ASN A 505 7.02 -20.94 -4.83
N GLU A 506 8.12 -21.62 -4.52
CA GLU A 506 8.31 -22.25 -3.21
C GLU A 506 8.20 -21.27 -2.03
N GLN A 507 8.65 -20.02 -2.19
CA GLN A 507 8.52 -18.99 -1.16
C GLN A 507 7.06 -18.57 -0.98
N GLN A 508 6.34 -18.33 -2.07
CA GLN A 508 4.91 -18.00 -2.06
C GLN A 508 4.06 -19.13 -1.45
N LYS A 509 4.36 -20.39 -1.77
CA LYS A 509 3.69 -21.54 -1.17
C LYS A 509 3.91 -21.60 0.34
N LYS A 510 5.15 -21.37 0.80
CA LYS A 510 5.48 -21.30 2.23
C LYS A 510 4.72 -20.18 2.93
N GLU A 511 4.66 -18.99 2.33
CA GLU A 511 3.89 -17.86 2.83
C GLU A 511 2.39 -18.16 2.89
N ALA A 512 1.85 -18.77 1.85
CA ALA A 512 0.45 -19.15 1.78
C ALA A 512 0.07 -20.16 2.87
N LYS A 513 0.87 -21.21 3.02
CA LYS A 513 0.66 -22.22 4.05
C LYS A 513 0.75 -21.62 5.46
N ALA A 514 1.74 -20.77 5.71
CA ALA A 514 1.88 -20.08 7.00
C ALA A 514 0.67 -19.17 7.32
N TYR A 515 0.15 -18.45 6.32
CA TYR A 515 -1.06 -17.66 6.49
C TYR A 515 -2.27 -18.54 6.82
N LEU A 516 -2.51 -19.60 6.03
CA LEU A 516 -3.64 -20.51 6.23
C LEU A 516 -3.58 -21.21 7.59
N GLU A 517 -2.40 -21.63 8.06
CA GLU A 517 -2.22 -22.21 9.40
C GLU A 517 -2.57 -21.20 10.51
N LYS A 518 -2.13 -19.94 10.38
CA LYS A 518 -2.55 -18.88 11.31
C LYS A 518 -4.08 -18.71 11.32
N ARG A 519 -4.75 -18.86 10.17
CA ARG A 519 -6.21 -18.79 10.08
C ARG A 519 -6.90 -20.02 10.69
N LYS A 520 -6.34 -21.22 10.51
CA LYS A 520 -6.79 -22.45 11.17
C LYS A 520 -6.74 -22.34 12.70
N LEU A 521 -5.70 -21.74 13.27
CA LEU A 521 -5.63 -21.46 14.71
C LEU A 521 -6.75 -20.53 15.20
N LEU A 522 -7.30 -19.71 14.31
CA LEU A 522 -8.45 -18.84 14.57
C LEU A 522 -9.80 -19.50 14.22
N LYS A 523 -9.82 -20.82 13.99
CA LYS A 523 -11.02 -21.62 13.63
C LYS A 523 -11.71 -21.12 12.36
N ASP A 524 -10.92 -20.76 11.35
CA ASP A 524 -11.42 -20.37 10.02
C ASP A 524 -11.66 -21.63 9.16
N ASP A 525 -12.93 -22.04 9.04
CA ASP A 525 -13.34 -23.31 8.40
C ASP A 525 -12.84 -23.47 6.96
N GLN A 526 -12.81 -22.38 6.20
CA GLN A 526 -12.34 -22.41 4.81
C GLN A 526 -10.83 -22.66 4.76
N ALA A 527 -10.05 -22.03 5.66
CA ALA A 527 -8.61 -22.29 5.75
C ALA A 527 -8.31 -23.73 6.19
N ILE A 528 -9.10 -24.29 7.11
CA ILE A 528 -8.99 -25.70 7.55
C ILE A 528 -9.17 -26.63 6.34
N LYS A 529 -10.26 -26.46 5.58
CA LYS A 529 -10.54 -27.28 4.39
C LYS A 529 -9.42 -27.19 3.34
N ILE A 530 -8.89 -26.00 3.09
CA ILE A 530 -7.80 -25.80 2.11
C ILE A 530 -6.54 -26.58 2.54
N LEU A 531 -6.18 -26.55 3.81
CA LEU A 531 -5.00 -27.26 4.33
C LEU A 531 -5.20 -28.79 4.29
N GLU A 532 -6.39 -29.28 4.65
CA GLU A 532 -6.72 -30.71 4.55
C GLU A 532 -6.69 -31.22 3.10
N GLU A 533 -7.11 -30.39 2.14
CA GLU A 533 -7.00 -30.69 0.70
C GLU A 533 -5.53 -30.72 0.23
N ASP A 534 -4.70 -29.79 0.70
CA ASP A 534 -3.26 -29.72 0.39
C ASP A 534 -2.49 -30.94 0.92
N GLU A 535 -2.76 -31.36 2.16
CA GLU A 535 -2.11 -32.52 2.78
C GLU A 535 -2.39 -33.83 2.01
N LYS A 536 -3.60 -33.98 1.45
CA LYS A 536 -3.97 -35.15 0.64
C LYS A 536 -3.23 -35.23 -0.70
N LYS A 537 -2.65 -34.13 -1.19
CA LYS A 537 -1.89 -34.08 -2.46
C LYS A 537 -0.43 -34.55 -2.30
N ILE A 538 0.08 -34.67 -1.07
CA ILE A 538 1.44 -35.17 -0.81
C ILE A 538 1.40 -36.71 -0.81
N PRO A 539 2.07 -37.40 -1.75
CA PRO A 539 2.11 -38.87 -1.76
C PRO A 539 2.70 -39.38 -0.43
N VAL A 540 1.98 -40.29 0.20
CA VAL A 540 2.40 -41.02 1.41
C VAL A 540 3.64 -41.85 1.07
N GLY A 541 4.84 -41.27 1.12
CA GLY A 541 6.04 -41.99 0.68
C GLY A 541 7.39 -41.26 0.79
N LYS A 542 7.46 -40.04 1.32
CA LYS A 542 8.74 -39.43 1.71
C LYS A 542 8.55 -38.64 3.00
N LYS A 543 8.84 -39.29 4.13
CA LYS A 543 9.22 -38.63 5.38
C LYS A 543 10.63 -39.06 5.73
#